data_AF-A0A956JIH4-F1
#
_entry.id   AF-A0A956JIH4-F1
#
_cell.length_a   1.000
_cell.length_b   1.000
_cell.length_c   1.000
_cell.angle_alpha   90.00
_cell.angle_beta   90.00
_cell.angle_gamma   90.00
#
_symmetry.space_group_name_H-M   'P 1'
#
loop_
_entity.id
_entity.type
_entity.pdbx_description
1 polymer ?
#
loop_
_entity_poly.entity_id
_entity_poly.type
_entity_poly.pdbx_seq_one_letter_code
_entity_poly.pdbx_strand_id
1 'polypeptide(L)'
;MENPRHRPVDSAAGPGASAGEPHFDLAFAPYRPLRPTAGKVRGDALLWTALDAAGERERWEPLLRAIQRGVGRGRTIWGASRGDAGTTWRLRLANPKREHLIDSLRTALEPWLTIAPGLADDGAYDVLGIDLNTAVATNRSVASVKHHVRGAQPRTLTVWEVDSAGRRRVDEVLIVEAKREINVALPRIKASRVVDFAGDRSRLGRALIPELFACRHVHVCRRDDVDALVYSGINVDHLLWFLARFAFPPALVDFARGERERLDHLLFDVEVAYRQSGAAIVYPETTLYGAL
;
A
#
# COMPACT_ATOMS: atom_id res chain seq x y z
N MET A 1 45.46 16.47 2.17
CA MET A 1 44.06 16.75 1.79
C MET A 1 43.48 15.44 1.30
N GLU A 2 43.12 14.58 2.25
CA GLU A 2 42.72 13.19 1.98
C GLU A 2 41.26 13.13 1.54
N ASN A 3 41.05 12.43 0.43
CA ASN A 3 39.75 12.16 -0.17
C ASN A 3 39.00 11.16 0.74
N PRO A 4 37.83 11.51 1.31
CA PRO A 4 37.09 10.58 2.17
C PRO A 4 36.54 9.46 1.30
N ARG A 5 37.21 8.30 1.35
CA ARG A 5 36.72 7.06 0.76
C ARG A 5 35.35 6.78 1.35
N HIS A 6 34.33 6.76 0.49
CA HIS A 6 33.04 6.12 0.75
C HIS A 6 33.31 4.77 1.41
N ARG A 7 33.02 4.66 2.72
CA ARG A 7 32.82 3.36 3.33
C ARG A 7 31.62 2.74 2.62
N PRO A 8 31.70 1.48 2.14
CA PRO A 8 30.50 0.75 1.80
C PRO A 8 29.64 0.75 3.05
N VAL A 9 28.39 1.20 2.94
CA VAL A 9 27.39 0.95 3.97
C VAL A 9 27.35 -0.57 4.10
N ASP A 10 27.80 -1.10 5.25
CA ASP A 10 27.61 -2.51 5.59
C ASP A 10 26.16 -2.83 5.28
N SER A 11 25.96 -3.72 4.30
CA SER A 11 24.71 -3.85 3.58
C SER A 11 23.56 -3.93 4.58
N ALA A 12 22.65 -2.97 4.51
CA ALA A 12 21.32 -3.02 5.11
C ALA A 12 20.47 -4.11 4.44
N ALA A 13 21.07 -5.28 4.15
CA ALA A 13 20.41 -6.46 3.67
C ALA A 13 19.48 -6.91 4.79
N GLY A 14 18.21 -6.55 4.67
CA GLY A 14 17.15 -7.10 5.48
C GLY A 14 17.19 -8.64 5.48
N PRO A 15 16.48 -9.29 6.41
CA PRO A 15 16.45 -10.75 6.50
C PRO A 15 16.14 -11.38 5.14
N GLY A 16 16.89 -12.42 4.77
CA GLY A 16 16.67 -13.18 3.53
C GLY A 16 15.32 -13.88 3.52
N ALA A 17 14.76 -14.11 2.33
CA ALA A 17 13.49 -14.83 2.17
C ALA A 17 13.65 -16.30 2.58
N SER A 18 12.73 -16.80 3.39
CA SER A 18 12.73 -18.19 3.81
C SER A 18 11.99 -19.08 2.81
N ALA A 19 12.44 -20.31 2.64
CA ALA A 19 11.68 -21.31 1.89
C ALA A 19 10.32 -21.55 2.55
N GLY A 20 9.23 -21.46 1.79
CA GLY A 20 7.86 -21.68 2.28
C GLY A 20 7.22 -20.48 2.98
N GLU A 21 7.86 -19.31 3.01
CA GLU A 21 7.20 -18.09 3.48
C GLU A 21 5.96 -17.79 2.61
N PRO A 22 4.78 -17.50 3.20
CA PRO A 22 3.61 -17.19 2.42
C PRO A 22 3.72 -15.78 1.82
N HIS A 23 3.27 -15.64 0.56
CA HIS A 23 3.28 -14.37 -0.15
C HIS A 23 1.84 -13.95 -0.46
N PHE A 24 1.53 -12.67 -0.23
CA PHE A 24 0.20 -12.11 -0.37
C PHE A 24 0.23 -10.81 -1.16
N ASP A 25 -0.82 -10.56 -1.94
CA ASP A 25 -1.08 -9.25 -2.54
C ASP A 25 -1.85 -8.32 -1.58
N LEU A 26 -2.13 -7.09 -2.02
CA LEU A 26 -2.87 -6.07 -1.28
C LEU A 26 -4.25 -6.54 -0.79
N ALA A 27 -4.87 -7.49 -1.49
CA ALA A 27 -6.16 -8.08 -1.13
C ALA A 27 -6.03 -9.27 -0.17
N PHE A 28 -4.81 -9.55 0.31
CA PHE A 28 -4.45 -10.75 1.06
C PHE A 28 -4.71 -12.06 0.30
N ALA A 29 -4.73 -12.02 -1.04
CA ALA A 29 -4.81 -13.24 -1.83
C ALA A 29 -3.41 -13.86 -1.92
N PRO A 30 -3.25 -15.16 -1.60
CA PRO A 30 -1.96 -15.80 -1.66
C PRO A 30 -1.48 -15.93 -3.11
N TYR A 31 -0.17 -15.86 -3.31
CA TYR A 31 0.45 -16.11 -4.60
C TYR A 31 1.72 -16.95 -4.48
N ARG A 32 2.10 -17.59 -5.59
CA ARG A 32 3.36 -18.32 -5.70
C ARG A 32 4.44 -17.36 -6.19
N PRO A 33 5.63 -17.33 -5.56
CA PRO A 33 6.76 -16.57 -6.07
C PRO A 33 7.05 -16.86 -7.55
N LEU A 34 7.45 -15.84 -8.30
CA LEU A 34 7.74 -15.95 -9.74
C LEU A 34 9.03 -16.74 -10.02
N ARG A 35 9.90 -16.83 -9.01
CA ARG A 35 11.24 -17.43 -9.04
C ARG A 35 11.53 -18.10 -7.69
N PRO A 36 12.52 -19.00 -7.61
CA PRO A 36 12.97 -19.56 -6.33
C PRO A 36 13.39 -18.47 -5.34
N THR A 37 13.07 -18.67 -4.05
CA THR A 37 13.30 -17.68 -2.98
C THR A 37 14.70 -17.77 -2.34
N ALA A 38 15.46 -18.82 -2.62
CA ALA A 38 16.80 -19.01 -2.05
C ALA A 38 17.73 -17.84 -2.44
N GLY A 39 18.35 -17.21 -1.43
CA GLY A 39 19.26 -16.06 -1.62
C GLY A 39 18.58 -14.72 -1.94
N LYS A 40 17.23 -14.69 -2.01
CA LYS A 40 16.44 -13.50 -2.33
C LYS A 40 16.18 -12.63 -1.09
N VAL A 41 15.87 -11.35 -1.31
CA VAL A 41 15.53 -10.40 -0.22
C VAL A 41 14.03 -10.42 0.06
N ARG A 42 13.62 -10.22 1.31
CA ARG A 42 12.19 -10.11 1.65
C ARG A 42 11.60 -8.78 1.18
N GLY A 43 10.29 -8.77 0.94
CA GLY A 43 9.58 -7.57 0.48
C GLY A 43 9.60 -6.42 1.50
N ASP A 44 9.72 -6.72 2.79
CA ASP A 44 9.85 -5.72 3.86
C ASP A 44 11.16 -4.93 3.79
N ALA A 45 12.18 -5.39 3.05
CA ALA A 45 13.38 -4.59 2.79
C ALA A 45 13.08 -3.26 2.06
N LEU A 46 12.04 -3.23 1.21
CA LEU A 46 11.60 -1.98 0.57
C LEU A 46 10.95 -1.02 1.58
N LEU A 47 10.21 -1.53 2.57
CA LEU A 47 9.65 -0.70 3.64
C LEU A 47 10.75 -0.02 4.44
N TRP A 48 11.74 -0.79 4.88
CA TRP A 48 12.85 -0.26 5.69
C TRP A 48 13.66 0.77 4.92
N THR A 49 13.94 0.49 3.64
CA THR A 49 14.62 1.45 2.76
C THR A 49 13.80 2.73 2.56
N ALA A 50 12.49 2.60 2.37
CA ALA A 50 11.61 3.75 2.23
C ALA A 50 11.60 4.61 3.51
N LEU A 51 11.56 3.98 4.69
CA LEU A 51 11.60 4.65 5.98
C LEU A 51 12.94 5.37 6.21
N ASP A 52 14.05 4.72 5.85
CA ASP A 52 15.39 5.32 5.91
C ASP A 52 15.49 6.54 4.99
N ALA A 53 15.02 6.41 3.74
CA ALA A 53 15.00 7.51 2.77
C ALA A 53 14.14 8.70 3.22
N ALA A 54 13.13 8.46 4.05
CA ALA A 54 12.29 9.49 4.63
C ALA A 54 12.82 10.05 5.97
N GLY A 55 13.86 9.45 6.55
CA GLY A 55 14.35 9.81 7.90
C GLY A 55 13.37 9.43 9.02
N GLU A 56 12.53 8.42 8.79
CA GLU A 56 11.39 8.07 9.64
C GLU A 56 11.53 6.68 10.30
N ARG A 57 12.66 5.98 10.05
CA ARG A 57 12.87 4.60 10.54
C ARG A 57 12.85 4.49 12.06
N GLU A 58 13.64 5.30 12.76
CA GLU A 58 13.71 5.26 14.23
C GLU A 58 12.33 5.48 14.87
N ARG A 59 11.48 6.28 14.22
CA ARG A 59 10.13 6.59 14.69
C ARG A 59 9.21 5.39 14.55
N TRP A 60 9.17 4.74 13.38
CA TRP A 60 8.15 3.74 13.08
C TRP A 60 8.59 2.29 13.29
N GLU A 61 9.89 2.00 13.26
CA GLU A 61 10.39 0.63 13.36
C GLU A 61 9.94 -0.10 14.64
N PRO A 62 10.00 0.49 15.85
CA PRO A 62 9.54 -0.21 17.06
C PRO A 62 8.08 -0.65 16.98
N LEU A 63 7.21 0.24 16.50
CA LEU A 63 5.78 0.00 16.29
C LEU A 63 5.57 -1.10 15.25
N LEU A 64 6.20 -0.99 14.08
CA LEU A 64 6.05 -1.96 13.00
C LEU A 64 6.52 -3.36 13.41
N ARG A 65 7.59 -3.44 14.19
CA ARG A 65 8.06 -4.71 14.78
C ARG A 65 7.10 -5.24 15.84
N ALA A 66 6.46 -4.37 16.63
CA ALA A 66 5.43 -4.79 17.57
C ALA A 66 4.21 -5.39 16.85
N ILE A 67 3.74 -4.76 15.77
CA ILE A 67 2.68 -5.30 14.91
C ILE A 67 3.10 -6.66 14.33
N GLN A 68 4.31 -6.76 13.77
CA GLN A 68 4.79 -8.01 13.18
C GLN A 68 4.82 -9.15 14.21
N ARG A 69 5.17 -8.87 15.48
CA ARG A 69 5.15 -9.87 16.57
C ARG A 69 3.72 -10.22 17.02
N GLY A 70 2.85 -9.22 17.14
CA GLY A 70 1.49 -9.41 17.69
C GLY A 70 0.51 -10.02 16.69
N VAL A 71 0.54 -9.55 15.44
CA VAL A 71 -0.39 -10.00 14.38
C VAL A 71 0.19 -11.15 13.58
N GLY A 72 1.52 -11.24 13.50
CA GLY A 72 2.24 -12.25 12.73
C GLY A 72 2.60 -11.78 11.32
N ARG A 73 3.61 -12.44 10.76
CA ARG A 73 4.12 -12.18 9.40
C ARG A 73 3.09 -12.55 8.33
N GLY A 74 3.07 -11.78 7.25
CA GLY A 74 2.17 -12.03 6.11
C GLY A 74 0.71 -11.72 6.40
N ARG A 75 0.39 -11.16 7.57
CA ARG A 75 -0.93 -10.65 7.93
C ARG A 75 -1.02 -9.13 7.93
N THR A 76 0.09 -8.47 7.61
CA THR A 76 0.15 -7.02 7.47
C THR A 76 0.67 -6.67 6.09
N ILE A 77 -0.06 -5.80 5.38
CA ILE A 77 0.42 -5.12 4.18
C ILE A 77 0.74 -3.69 4.58
N TRP A 78 1.94 -3.23 4.26
CA TRP A 78 2.35 -1.84 4.40
C TRP A 78 2.15 -1.11 3.08
N GLY A 79 1.95 0.21 3.14
CA GLY A 79 1.91 1.13 2.02
C GLY A 79 2.76 2.36 2.31
N ALA A 80 3.54 2.80 1.34
CA ALA A 80 4.29 4.04 1.37
C ALA A 80 3.77 4.96 0.25
N SER A 81 3.00 5.97 0.65
CA SER A 81 2.38 6.93 -0.26
C SER A 81 3.30 8.15 -0.42
N ARG A 82 3.50 8.57 -1.66
CA ARG A 82 4.15 9.82 -2.03
C ARG A 82 3.09 10.82 -2.50
N GLY A 83 3.03 11.96 -1.83
CA GLY A 83 2.20 13.11 -2.24
C GLY A 83 2.90 14.43 -1.94
N ASP A 84 2.19 15.54 -2.15
CA ASP A 84 2.73 16.90 -1.99
C ASP A 84 3.20 17.20 -0.56
N ALA A 85 2.53 16.62 0.44
CA ALA A 85 2.84 16.78 1.86
C ALA A 85 4.00 15.88 2.35
N GLY A 86 4.64 15.12 1.45
CA GLY A 86 5.69 14.17 1.78
C GLY A 86 5.21 12.71 1.74
N THR A 87 5.92 11.85 2.47
CA THR A 87 5.62 10.41 2.52
C THR A 87 4.66 10.12 3.67
N THR A 88 3.56 9.43 3.40
CA THR A 88 2.65 8.90 4.42
C THR A 88 2.70 7.37 4.39
N TRP A 89 2.38 6.74 5.52
CA TRP A 89 2.43 5.30 5.67
C TRP A 89 1.04 4.76 5.93
N ARG A 90 0.76 3.57 5.39
CA ARG A 90 -0.49 2.85 5.63
C ARG A 90 -0.18 1.43 6.06
N LEU A 91 -0.94 0.93 7.00
CA LEU A 91 -0.94 -0.47 7.39
C LEU A 91 -2.32 -1.04 7.14
N ARG A 92 -2.36 -2.26 6.62
CA ARG A 92 -3.56 -3.05 6.42
C ARG A 92 -3.33 -4.37 7.13
N LEU A 93 -4.22 -4.75 8.01
CA LEU A 93 -4.09 -5.97 8.82
C LEU A 93 -5.28 -6.88 8.53
N ALA A 94 -5.01 -8.12 8.12
CA ALA A 94 -6.05 -9.07 7.79
C ALA A 94 -6.77 -9.54 9.06
N ASN A 95 -8.11 -9.54 9.02
CA ASN A 95 -8.97 -10.08 10.06
C ASN A 95 -9.85 -11.23 9.54
N PRO A 96 -9.27 -12.33 9.04
CA PRO A 96 -10.04 -13.40 8.40
C PRO A 96 -10.98 -14.13 9.35
N LYS A 97 -10.71 -14.06 10.66
CA LYS A 97 -11.51 -14.70 11.71
C LYS A 97 -12.54 -13.75 12.35
N ARG A 98 -12.56 -12.47 11.97
CA ARG A 98 -13.44 -11.44 12.54
C ARG A 98 -13.30 -11.36 14.06
N GLU A 99 -12.06 -11.36 14.52
CA GLU A 99 -11.66 -11.22 15.93
C GLU A 99 -11.57 -9.73 16.31
N HIS A 100 -11.47 -9.46 17.63
CA HIS A 100 -11.27 -8.12 18.19
C HIS A 100 -9.80 -7.65 18.02
N LEU A 101 -9.39 -7.44 16.76
CA LEU A 101 -8.02 -7.09 16.39
C LEU A 101 -7.61 -5.68 16.85
N ILE A 102 -8.52 -4.70 16.87
CA ILE A 102 -8.25 -3.34 17.35
C ILE A 102 -7.87 -3.38 18.82
N ASP A 103 -8.59 -4.14 19.66
CA ASP A 103 -8.26 -4.25 21.08
C ASP A 103 -6.88 -4.88 21.29
N SER A 104 -6.58 -5.95 20.53
CA SER A 104 -5.26 -6.58 20.54
C SER A 104 -4.15 -5.60 20.12
N LEU A 105 -4.39 -4.77 19.11
CA LEU A 105 -3.45 -3.75 18.66
C LEU A 105 -3.28 -2.61 19.66
N ARG A 106 -4.36 -2.16 20.32
CA ARG A 106 -4.26 -1.14 21.39
C ARG A 106 -3.32 -1.61 22.48
N THR A 107 -3.47 -2.85 22.95
CA THR A 107 -2.56 -3.42 23.95
C THR A 107 -1.13 -3.51 23.43
N ALA A 108 -0.95 -3.98 22.19
CA ALA A 108 0.39 -4.16 21.63
C ALA A 108 1.12 -2.83 21.33
N LEU A 109 0.39 -1.76 21.03
CA LEU A 109 0.95 -0.49 20.57
C LEU A 109 0.90 0.64 21.59
N GLU A 110 0.29 0.43 22.76
CA GLU A 110 0.16 1.41 23.86
C GLU A 110 1.45 2.22 24.13
N PRO A 111 2.66 1.63 24.14
CA PRO A 111 3.88 2.40 24.40
C PRO A 111 4.21 3.47 23.34
N TRP A 112 3.66 3.33 22.13
CA TRP A 112 3.96 4.18 20.98
C TRP A 112 2.78 5.01 20.50
N LEU A 113 1.57 4.46 20.54
CA LEU A 113 0.35 5.16 20.14
C LEU A 113 -0.92 4.62 20.78
N THR A 114 -1.94 5.48 20.80
CA THR A 114 -3.34 5.09 21.02
C THR A 114 -4.06 4.91 19.68
N ILE A 115 -4.88 3.86 19.53
CA ILE A 115 -5.67 3.60 18.31
C ILE A 115 -7.16 3.80 18.59
N ALA A 116 -7.81 4.66 17.79
CA ALA A 116 -9.24 4.94 17.75
C ALA A 116 -9.86 4.99 19.16
N PRO A 117 -9.41 5.90 20.05
CA PRO A 117 -9.85 5.89 21.45
C PRO A 117 -11.38 5.91 21.56
N GLY A 118 -11.94 5.02 22.39
CA GLY A 118 -13.39 4.92 22.61
C GLY A 118 -14.18 4.15 21.54
N LEU A 119 -13.56 3.73 20.44
CA LEU A 119 -14.21 2.85 19.46
C LEU A 119 -14.35 1.42 20.03
N ALA A 120 -15.58 0.90 20.08
CA ALA A 120 -15.80 -0.52 20.36
C ALA A 120 -15.36 -1.36 19.15
N ASP A 121 -14.59 -2.43 19.40
CA ASP A 121 -14.20 -3.36 18.36
C ASP A 121 -15.26 -4.46 18.20
N ASP A 122 -16.05 -4.40 17.13
CA ASP A 122 -17.09 -5.39 16.83
C ASP A 122 -16.59 -6.55 15.95
N GLY A 123 -15.33 -6.52 15.49
CA GLY A 123 -14.75 -7.49 14.57
C GLY A 123 -15.42 -7.54 13.19
N ALA A 124 -16.36 -6.64 12.86
CA ALA A 124 -17.20 -6.72 11.67
C ALA A 124 -16.53 -6.18 10.39
N TYR A 125 -15.26 -6.53 10.19
CA TYR A 125 -14.44 -6.13 9.05
C TYR A 125 -13.49 -7.25 8.61
N ASP A 126 -13.14 -7.26 7.33
CA ASP A 126 -12.22 -8.25 6.76
C ASP A 126 -10.76 -7.79 6.83
N VAL A 127 -10.53 -6.46 6.75
CA VAL A 127 -9.21 -5.83 6.90
C VAL A 127 -9.33 -4.54 7.69
N LEU A 128 -8.44 -4.36 8.66
CA LEU A 128 -8.26 -3.12 9.41
C LEU A 128 -7.17 -2.27 8.75
N GLY A 129 -7.48 -1.02 8.43
CA GLY A 129 -6.54 -0.05 7.89
C GLY A 129 -6.17 1.00 8.94
N ILE A 130 -4.88 1.34 9.03
CA ILE A 130 -4.32 2.38 9.90
C ILE A 130 -3.44 3.26 9.02
N ASP A 131 -3.66 4.57 9.03
CA ASP A 131 -2.74 5.52 8.40
C ASP A 131 -1.80 6.11 9.46
N LEU A 132 -0.50 6.16 9.16
CA LEU A 132 0.51 6.81 9.97
C LEU A 132 1.07 8.00 9.19
N ASN A 133 0.90 9.18 9.75
CA ASN A 133 1.33 10.44 9.17
C ASN A 133 1.94 11.34 10.25
N THR A 134 2.33 12.55 9.87
CA THR A 134 2.93 13.53 10.79
C THR A 134 2.01 13.85 11.98
N ALA A 135 0.70 13.96 11.77
CA ALA A 135 -0.24 14.23 12.87
C ALA A 135 -0.28 13.05 13.87
N VAL A 136 -0.27 11.81 13.38
CA VAL A 136 -0.17 10.61 14.24
C VAL A 136 1.15 10.58 14.98
N ALA A 137 2.26 10.94 14.33
CA ALA A 137 3.58 11.01 14.97
C ALA A 137 3.60 12.03 16.12
N THR A 138 3.04 13.22 15.90
CA THR A 138 2.99 14.29 16.88
C THR A 138 2.06 13.97 18.04
N ASN A 139 0.85 13.49 17.74
CA ASN A 139 -0.19 13.28 18.74
C ASN A 139 -0.10 11.90 19.41
N ARG A 140 0.72 10.99 18.87
CA ARG A 140 0.79 9.57 19.26
C ARG A 140 -0.61 8.93 19.31
N SER A 141 -1.45 9.30 18.36
CA SER A 141 -2.84 8.87 18.32
C SER A 141 -3.33 8.76 16.90
N VAL A 142 -3.98 7.63 16.61
CA VAL A 142 -4.75 7.38 15.40
C VAL A 142 -6.21 7.61 15.75
N ALA A 143 -6.80 8.73 15.31
CA ALA A 143 -8.15 9.12 15.71
C ALA A 143 -9.23 8.17 15.14
N SER A 144 -9.05 7.74 13.89
CA SER A 144 -9.97 6.86 13.16
C SER A 144 -9.21 5.71 12.50
N VAL A 145 -9.90 4.60 12.27
CA VAL A 145 -9.39 3.44 11.52
C VAL A 145 -10.24 3.18 10.28
N LYS A 146 -9.73 2.39 9.34
CA LYS A 146 -10.45 2.00 8.12
C LYS A 146 -10.92 0.56 8.20
N HIS A 147 -12.22 0.33 8.24
CA HIS A 147 -12.81 -1.00 8.11
C HIS A 147 -13.06 -1.30 6.65
N HIS A 148 -12.36 -2.29 6.10
CA HIS A 148 -12.65 -2.84 4.78
C HIS A 148 -13.61 -4.01 4.94
N VAL A 149 -14.76 -3.90 4.28
CA VAL A 149 -15.83 -4.90 4.36
C VAL A 149 -16.15 -5.38 2.94
N ARG A 150 -16.14 -6.69 2.72
CA ARG A 150 -16.62 -7.29 1.47
C ARG A 150 -18.07 -6.94 1.25
N GLY A 151 -18.37 -6.42 0.06
CA GLY A 151 -19.72 -6.13 -0.37
C GLY A 151 -20.51 -7.41 -0.66
N ALA A 152 -21.79 -7.24 -1.00
CA ALA A 152 -22.66 -8.34 -1.38
C ALA A 152 -22.20 -9.05 -2.66
N GLN A 153 -21.43 -8.35 -3.51
CA GLN A 153 -20.77 -8.95 -4.67
C GLN A 153 -19.35 -9.38 -4.27
N PRO A 154 -18.88 -10.58 -4.67
CA PRO A 154 -17.57 -11.12 -4.25
C PRO A 154 -16.35 -10.23 -4.58
N ARG A 155 -16.53 -9.25 -5.45
CA ARG A 155 -15.48 -8.39 -6.04
C ARG A 155 -15.54 -6.94 -5.58
N THR A 156 -16.48 -6.60 -4.72
CA THR A 156 -16.61 -5.25 -4.20
C THR A 156 -16.16 -5.18 -2.75
N LEU A 157 -15.47 -4.11 -2.39
CA LEU A 157 -15.16 -3.76 -1.00
C LEU A 157 -15.76 -2.38 -0.73
N THR A 158 -16.40 -2.23 0.41
CA THR A 158 -16.71 -0.91 0.96
C THR A 158 -15.70 -0.60 2.05
N VAL A 159 -15.14 0.62 2.02
CA VAL A 159 -14.21 1.08 3.04
C VAL A 159 -14.90 2.14 3.88
N TRP A 160 -14.95 1.89 5.18
CA TRP A 160 -15.51 2.80 6.18
C TRP A 160 -14.39 3.37 7.01
N GLU A 161 -14.32 4.69 7.14
CA GLU A 161 -13.61 5.32 8.24
C GLU A 161 -14.49 5.25 9.48
N VAL A 162 -13.93 4.80 10.60
CA VAL A 162 -14.65 4.51 11.84
C VAL A 162 -13.89 5.09 13.03
N ASP A 163 -14.62 5.77 13.90
CA ASP A 163 -14.15 6.33 15.17
C ASP A 163 -15.23 6.17 16.25
N SER A 164 -15.02 6.76 17.42
CA SER A 164 -16.00 6.71 18.53
C SER A 164 -17.31 7.45 18.24
N ALA A 165 -17.33 8.37 17.26
CA ALA A 165 -18.51 9.16 16.91
C ALA A 165 -19.38 8.47 15.84
N GLY A 166 -18.79 7.60 15.02
CA GLY A 166 -19.54 6.75 14.11
C GLY A 166 -18.71 6.20 12.96
N ARG A 167 -19.38 5.96 11.83
CA ARG A 167 -18.75 5.45 10.61
C ARG A 167 -19.16 6.25 9.39
N ARG A 168 -18.21 6.47 8.47
CA ARG A 168 -18.41 7.18 7.20
C ARG A 168 -17.78 6.38 6.07
N ARG A 169 -18.49 6.20 4.96
CA ARG A 169 -17.92 5.54 3.77
C ARG A 169 -16.90 6.47 3.13
N VAL A 170 -15.70 5.96 2.87
CA VAL A 170 -14.59 6.73 2.27
C VAL A 170 -14.08 6.17 0.96
N ASP A 171 -14.41 4.91 0.64
CA ASP A 171 -14.03 4.29 -0.62
C ASP A 171 -15.03 3.18 -1.01
N GLU A 172 -15.17 2.96 -2.31
CA GLU A 172 -15.82 1.80 -2.89
C GLU A 172 -14.89 1.21 -3.96
N VAL A 173 -14.46 -0.02 -3.74
CA VAL A 173 -13.44 -0.67 -4.55
C VAL A 173 -14.05 -1.82 -5.33
N LEU A 174 -13.81 -1.86 -6.64
CA LEU A 174 -14.09 -2.99 -7.51
C LEU A 174 -12.77 -3.68 -7.88
N ILE A 175 -12.63 -4.97 -7.60
CA ILE A 175 -11.46 -5.78 -7.93
C ILE A 175 -11.76 -6.67 -9.14
N VAL A 176 -10.94 -6.59 -10.18
CA VAL A 176 -11.11 -7.37 -11.41
C VAL A 176 -9.78 -7.92 -11.92
N GLU A 177 -9.81 -9.04 -12.65
CA GLU A 177 -8.64 -9.54 -13.37
C GLU A 177 -8.33 -8.65 -14.58
N ALA A 178 -7.16 -8.00 -14.58
CA ALA A 178 -6.85 -6.90 -15.51
C ALA A 178 -7.11 -7.26 -16.98
N LYS A 179 -6.58 -8.39 -17.45
CA LYS A 179 -6.67 -8.80 -18.86
C LYS A 179 -8.00 -9.43 -19.24
N ARG A 180 -8.65 -10.13 -18.31
CA ARG A 180 -9.87 -10.90 -18.60
C ARG A 180 -11.13 -10.06 -18.47
N GLU A 181 -11.07 -9.04 -17.63
CA GLU A 181 -12.27 -8.35 -17.15
C GLU A 181 -12.18 -6.83 -17.36
N ILE A 182 -11.34 -6.39 -18.29
CA ILE A 182 -11.22 -4.97 -18.63
C ILE A 182 -12.55 -4.34 -19.06
N ASN A 183 -13.43 -5.13 -19.69
CA ASN A 183 -14.78 -4.68 -20.05
C ASN A 183 -15.67 -4.41 -18.83
N VAL A 184 -15.33 -4.95 -17.65
CA VAL A 184 -16.00 -4.66 -16.36
C VAL A 184 -15.36 -3.43 -15.71
N ALA A 185 -14.04 -3.31 -15.77
CA ALA A 185 -13.32 -2.16 -15.18
C ALA A 185 -13.57 -0.85 -15.94
N LEU A 186 -13.52 -0.85 -17.26
CA LEU A 186 -13.59 0.36 -18.09
C LEU A 186 -14.87 1.18 -17.85
N PRO A 187 -16.08 0.61 -17.80
CA PRO A 187 -17.28 1.37 -17.45
C PRO A 187 -17.17 1.99 -16.06
N ARG A 188 -16.59 1.28 -15.08
CA ARG A 188 -16.42 1.79 -13.71
C ARG A 188 -15.43 2.97 -13.68
N ILE A 189 -14.34 2.90 -14.42
CA ILE A 189 -13.36 3.99 -14.57
C ILE A 189 -14.00 5.19 -15.27
N LYS A 190 -14.68 4.96 -16.40
CA LYS A 190 -15.31 6.03 -17.20
C LYS A 190 -16.43 6.76 -16.47
N ALA A 191 -17.07 6.12 -15.49
CA ALA A 191 -18.03 6.73 -14.59
C ALA A 191 -17.39 7.37 -13.35
N SER A 192 -16.12 7.80 -13.46
CA SER A 192 -15.46 8.66 -12.47
C SER A 192 -16.28 9.93 -12.24
N ARG A 193 -16.33 10.39 -10.99
CA ARG A 193 -16.97 11.67 -10.62
C ARG A 193 -15.99 12.84 -10.62
N VAL A 194 -14.70 12.54 -10.70
CA VAL A 194 -13.60 13.51 -10.55
C VAL A 194 -12.83 13.72 -11.86
N VAL A 195 -13.20 13.02 -12.93
CA VAL A 195 -12.65 13.16 -14.27
C VAL A 195 -13.76 13.06 -15.32
N ASP A 196 -13.83 14.05 -16.20
CA ASP A 196 -14.62 13.96 -17.42
C ASP A 196 -13.79 13.32 -18.55
N PHE A 197 -14.08 12.05 -18.83
CA PHE A 197 -13.50 11.31 -19.96
C PHE A 197 -14.25 11.50 -21.28
N ALA A 198 -15.46 12.07 -21.26
CA ALA A 198 -16.24 12.31 -22.47
C ALA A 198 -15.67 13.50 -23.26
N GLY A 199 -15.20 14.54 -22.55
CA GLY A 199 -14.58 15.72 -23.15
C GLY A 199 -13.22 15.48 -23.80
N ASP A 200 -12.45 14.48 -23.36
CA ASP A 200 -11.16 14.10 -23.95
C ASP A 200 -10.79 12.65 -23.64
N ARG A 201 -10.80 11.80 -24.69
CA ARG A 201 -10.45 10.38 -24.57
C ARG A 201 -8.99 10.14 -24.17
N SER A 202 -8.09 11.08 -24.44
CA SER A 202 -6.67 10.95 -24.07
C SER A 202 -6.47 10.90 -22.55
N ARG A 203 -7.41 11.50 -21.79
CA ARG A 203 -7.41 11.44 -20.31
C ARG A 203 -7.54 10.02 -19.78
N LEU A 204 -8.25 9.14 -20.49
CA LEU A 204 -8.39 7.74 -20.09
C LEU A 204 -7.03 7.04 -20.07
N GLY A 205 -6.17 7.29 -21.07
CA GLY A 205 -4.81 6.75 -21.10
C GLY A 205 -3.87 7.37 -20.06
N ARG A 206 -4.24 8.52 -19.47
CA ARG A 206 -3.50 9.13 -18.35
C ARG A 206 -3.94 8.56 -17.01
N ALA A 207 -5.21 8.20 -16.85
CA ALA A 207 -5.72 7.54 -15.65
C ALA A 207 -5.33 6.04 -15.65
N LEU A 208 -5.59 5.35 -16.76
CA LEU A 208 -5.23 3.95 -16.98
C LEU A 208 -3.84 3.86 -17.61
N ILE A 209 -2.83 3.63 -16.78
CA ILE A 209 -1.41 3.62 -17.16
C ILE A 209 -1.05 2.28 -17.81
N PRO A 210 -0.80 2.22 -19.13
CA PRO A 210 -0.61 0.97 -19.85
C PRO A 210 0.59 0.15 -19.34
N GLU A 211 1.67 0.83 -18.92
CA GLU A 211 2.87 0.20 -18.40
C GLU A 211 2.61 -0.62 -17.13
N LEU A 212 1.56 -0.30 -16.37
CA LEU A 212 1.20 -1.04 -15.15
C LEU A 212 0.14 -2.12 -15.40
N PHE A 213 -0.42 -2.19 -16.60
CA PHE A 213 -1.54 -3.08 -16.92
C PHE A 213 -1.11 -4.55 -17.07
N ALA A 214 0.19 -4.82 -17.09
CA ALA A 214 0.75 -6.16 -16.90
C ALA A 214 0.73 -6.61 -15.42
N CYS A 215 -0.37 -6.31 -14.72
CA CYS A 215 -0.68 -6.74 -13.37
C CYS A 215 -1.63 -7.94 -13.37
N ARG A 216 -1.88 -8.54 -12.19
CA ARG A 216 -2.88 -9.60 -12.02
C ARG A 216 -4.28 -9.02 -11.89
N HIS A 217 -4.44 -8.05 -11.00
CA HIS A 217 -5.71 -7.40 -10.72
C HIS A 217 -5.60 -5.89 -10.86
N VAL A 218 -6.71 -5.28 -11.28
CA VAL A 218 -6.92 -3.84 -11.17
C VAL A 218 -7.99 -3.61 -10.11
N HIS A 219 -7.70 -2.75 -9.14
CA HIS A 219 -8.69 -2.28 -8.19
C HIS A 219 -9.13 -0.89 -8.64
N VAL A 220 -10.41 -0.72 -8.95
CA VAL A 220 -11.01 0.57 -9.29
C VAL A 220 -11.63 1.15 -8.03
N CYS A 221 -10.94 2.12 -7.42
CA CYS A 221 -11.34 2.78 -6.18
C CYS A 221 -12.07 4.09 -6.51
N ARG A 222 -13.19 4.35 -5.82
CA ARG A 222 -13.94 5.62 -5.93
C ARG A 222 -14.03 6.30 -4.58
N ARG A 223 -13.50 7.52 -4.51
CA ARG A 223 -13.58 8.39 -3.34
C ARG A 223 -14.25 9.71 -3.74
N ASP A 224 -14.51 10.57 -2.77
CA ASP A 224 -15.34 11.76 -3.01
C ASP A 224 -14.64 12.83 -3.87
N ASP A 225 -13.32 12.99 -3.68
CA ASP A 225 -12.50 14.06 -4.28
C ASP A 225 -11.36 13.55 -5.17
N VAL A 226 -11.13 12.23 -5.17
CA VAL A 226 -10.11 11.54 -5.95
C VAL A 226 -10.56 10.12 -6.28
N ASP A 227 -10.23 9.61 -7.46
CA ASP A 227 -10.35 8.19 -7.77
C ASP A 227 -8.97 7.56 -7.78
N ALA A 228 -8.88 6.24 -7.65
CA ALA A 228 -7.58 5.58 -7.72
C ALA A 228 -7.66 4.25 -8.48
N LEU A 229 -6.55 3.91 -9.13
CA LEU A 229 -6.32 2.56 -9.66
C LEU A 229 -5.20 1.90 -8.89
N VAL A 230 -5.47 0.74 -8.32
CA VAL A 230 -4.42 -0.15 -7.82
C VAL A 230 -4.10 -1.18 -8.88
N TYR A 231 -2.83 -1.28 -9.26
CA TYR A 231 -2.29 -2.32 -10.12
C TYR A 231 -1.64 -3.36 -9.21
N SER A 232 -2.37 -4.43 -8.94
CA SER A 232 -1.96 -5.47 -8.01
C SER A 232 -1.32 -6.65 -8.75
N GLY A 233 -0.17 -7.09 -8.26
CA GLY A 233 0.57 -8.19 -8.84
C GLY A 233 1.44 -7.80 -10.04
N ILE A 234 2.16 -6.67 -9.97
CA ILE A 234 3.19 -6.29 -10.96
C ILE A 234 4.55 -6.89 -10.59
N ASN A 235 5.44 -7.06 -11.57
CA ASN A 235 6.81 -7.52 -11.34
C ASN A 235 7.77 -6.36 -10.96
N VAL A 236 9.03 -6.70 -10.65
CA VAL A 236 10.06 -5.71 -10.26
C VAL A 236 10.38 -4.67 -11.34
N ASP A 237 10.27 -5.02 -12.63
CA ASP A 237 10.55 -4.07 -13.72
C ASP A 237 9.48 -2.97 -13.79
N HIS A 238 8.21 -3.35 -13.67
CA HIS A 238 7.11 -2.39 -13.59
C HIS A 238 7.16 -1.57 -12.30
N LEU A 239 7.62 -2.16 -11.18
CA LEU A 239 7.88 -1.41 -9.94
C LEU A 239 8.95 -0.34 -10.17
N LEU A 240 10.09 -0.69 -10.78
CA LEU A 240 11.17 0.27 -11.07
C LEU A 240 10.69 1.41 -11.97
N TRP A 241 9.88 1.08 -12.99
CA TRP A 241 9.24 2.08 -13.83
C TRP A 241 8.34 3.00 -13.00
N PHE A 242 7.50 2.46 -12.12
CA PHE A 242 6.59 3.22 -11.25
C PHE A 242 7.36 4.18 -10.33
N LEU A 243 8.36 3.67 -9.61
CA LEU A 243 9.16 4.46 -8.67
C LEU A 243 9.86 5.63 -9.38
N ALA A 244 10.42 5.39 -10.57
CA ALA A 244 11.05 6.44 -11.37
C ALA A 244 10.01 7.44 -11.91
N ARG A 245 8.89 6.95 -12.45
CA ARG A 245 7.84 7.77 -13.07
C ARG A 245 7.19 8.76 -12.10
N PHE A 246 7.04 8.37 -10.84
CA PHE A 246 6.41 9.16 -9.78
C PHE A 246 7.41 9.76 -8.79
N ALA A 247 8.70 9.79 -9.16
CA ALA A 247 9.77 10.45 -8.40
C ALA A 247 9.79 10.04 -6.92
N PHE A 248 9.71 8.73 -6.66
CA PHE A 248 10.01 8.19 -5.33
C PHE A 248 11.46 8.50 -4.94
N PRO A 249 11.80 8.53 -3.64
CA PRO A 249 13.14 8.90 -3.18
C PRO A 249 14.25 8.13 -3.91
N PRO A 250 15.32 8.79 -4.40
CA PRO A 250 16.38 8.15 -5.17
C PRO A 250 17.00 6.94 -4.45
N ALA A 251 17.18 7.01 -3.13
CA ALA A 251 17.69 5.89 -2.33
C ALA A 251 16.83 4.62 -2.45
N LEU A 252 15.49 4.76 -2.51
CA LEU A 252 14.59 3.63 -2.70
C LEU A 252 14.66 3.08 -4.13
N VAL A 253 14.73 3.97 -5.12
CA VAL A 253 14.87 3.60 -6.54
C VAL A 253 16.19 2.83 -6.76
N ASP A 254 17.29 3.34 -6.21
CA ASP A 254 18.62 2.77 -6.37
C ASP A 254 18.74 1.43 -5.63
N PHE A 255 18.16 1.31 -4.44
CA PHE A 255 18.05 0.03 -3.74
C PHE A 255 17.27 -0.99 -4.56
N ALA A 256 16.06 -0.64 -5.03
CA ALA A 256 15.25 -1.56 -5.83
C ALA A 256 15.96 -1.98 -7.13
N ARG A 257 16.74 -1.07 -7.73
CA ARG A 257 17.53 -1.36 -8.93
C ARG A 257 18.70 -2.28 -8.63
N GLY A 258 19.44 -2.03 -7.55
CA GLY A 258 20.57 -2.86 -7.12
C GLY A 258 20.13 -4.27 -6.67
N GLU A 259 18.96 -4.36 -6.04
CA GLU A 259 18.37 -5.62 -5.58
C GLU A 259 17.40 -6.25 -6.59
N ARG A 260 17.37 -5.76 -7.84
CA ARG A 260 16.39 -6.19 -8.87
C ARG A 260 16.31 -7.72 -9.00
N GLU A 261 17.46 -8.37 -9.14
CA GLU A 261 17.53 -9.84 -9.25
C GLU A 261 17.13 -10.54 -7.95
N ARG A 262 17.31 -9.90 -6.79
CA ARG A 262 16.91 -10.48 -5.50
C ARG A 262 15.44 -10.23 -5.18
N LEU A 263 14.80 -9.29 -5.87
CA LEU A 263 13.39 -8.93 -5.76
C LEU A 263 12.50 -9.60 -6.83
N ASP A 264 13.07 -10.18 -7.89
CA ASP A 264 12.35 -10.73 -9.06
C ASP A 264 11.39 -11.90 -8.78
N HIS A 265 11.47 -12.49 -7.58
CA HIS A 265 10.57 -13.54 -7.13
C HIS A 265 9.26 -13.00 -6.55
N LEU A 266 9.21 -11.71 -6.19
CA LEU A 266 8.05 -11.05 -5.60
C LEU A 266 7.13 -10.48 -6.68
N LEU A 267 5.89 -10.29 -6.25
CA LEU A 267 4.94 -9.39 -6.89
C LEU A 267 4.72 -8.18 -5.99
N PHE A 268 4.46 -7.04 -6.61
CA PHE A 268 4.24 -5.76 -5.94
C PHE A 268 2.86 -5.23 -6.31
N ASP A 269 2.34 -4.34 -5.47
CA ASP A 269 1.10 -3.61 -5.75
C ASP A 269 1.39 -2.13 -5.67
N VAL A 270 0.82 -1.36 -6.60
CA VAL A 270 0.97 0.10 -6.64
C VAL A 270 -0.37 0.76 -6.85
N GLU A 271 -0.61 1.90 -6.20
CA GLU A 271 -1.80 2.72 -6.37
C GLU A 271 -1.44 4.05 -7.00
N VAL A 272 -2.29 4.49 -7.93
CA VAL A 272 -2.23 5.82 -8.53
C VAL A 272 -3.55 6.50 -8.28
N ALA A 273 -3.57 7.43 -7.32
CA ALA A 273 -4.70 8.33 -7.14
C ALA A 273 -4.67 9.39 -8.25
N TYR A 274 -5.82 9.74 -8.80
CA TYR A 274 -5.95 10.69 -9.89
C TYR A 274 -7.22 11.53 -9.77
N ARG A 275 -7.13 12.76 -10.25
CA ARG A 275 -8.26 13.66 -10.44
C ARG A 275 -8.00 14.60 -11.59
N GLN A 276 -9.04 15.25 -12.09
CA GLN A 276 -8.89 16.30 -13.08
C GLN A 276 -8.55 17.64 -12.41
N SER A 277 -7.58 18.33 -12.98
CA SER A 277 -7.25 19.73 -12.67
C SER A 277 -7.18 20.51 -13.98
N GLY A 278 -8.18 21.34 -14.23
CA GLY A 278 -8.35 21.99 -15.53
C GLY A 278 -8.51 20.97 -16.66
N ALA A 279 -7.63 21.02 -17.67
CA ALA A 279 -7.61 20.07 -18.77
C ALA A 279 -6.77 18.81 -18.50
N ALA A 280 -5.98 18.80 -17.41
CA ALA A 280 -5.01 17.74 -17.13
C ALA A 280 -5.53 16.75 -16.08
N ILE A 281 -5.00 15.53 -16.13
CA ILE A 281 -5.05 14.58 -15.02
C ILE A 281 -3.82 14.83 -14.16
N VAL A 282 -4.03 14.96 -12.84
CA VAL A 282 -2.97 15.09 -11.85
C VAL A 282 -3.02 13.90 -10.90
N TYR A 283 -1.88 13.58 -10.28
CA TYR A 283 -1.70 12.43 -9.40
C TYR A 283 -1.37 12.90 -7.98
N PRO A 284 -2.37 13.24 -7.15
CA PRO A 284 -2.11 13.83 -5.83
C PRO A 284 -1.40 12.87 -4.87
N GLU A 285 -1.56 11.56 -5.06
CA GLU A 285 -0.92 10.53 -4.27
C GLU A 285 -0.61 9.30 -5.13
N THR A 286 0.55 8.69 -4.92
CA THR A 286 0.88 7.37 -5.47
C THR A 286 1.50 6.50 -4.38
N THR A 287 1.16 5.21 -4.34
CA THR A 287 1.52 4.35 -3.22
C THR A 287 2.21 3.09 -3.70
N LEU A 288 3.30 2.71 -3.04
CA LEU A 288 3.89 1.37 -3.12
C LEU A 288 3.37 0.53 -1.96
N TYR A 289 2.94 -0.69 -2.21
CA TYR A 289 2.59 -1.66 -1.17
C TYR A 289 3.49 -2.90 -1.16
N GLY A 290 3.59 -3.52 0.01
CA GLY A 290 4.26 -4.81 0.19
C GLY A 290 3.84 -5.50 1.49
N ALA A 291 4.21 -6.77 1.65
CA ALA A 291 3.96 -7.52 2.88
C ALA A 291 5.00 -7.21 3.98
N LEU A 292 4.56 -7.23 5.24
CA LEU A 292 5.37 -7.12 6.46
C LEU A 292 5.41 -8.45 7.24
#